data_AF-A0A3P3R2U6-F1
#
_entry.id   AF-A0A3P3R2U6-F1
#
_cell.length_a   1.000
_cell.length_b   1.000
_cell.length_c   1.000
_cell.angle_alpha   90.00
_cell.angle_beta   90.00
_cell.angle_gamma   90.00
#
_symmetry.space_group_name_H-M   'P 1'
#
loop_
_entity.id
_entity.type
_entity.pdbx_description
1 polymer ?
#
loop_
_entity_poly.entity_id
_entity_poly.type
_entity_poly.pdbx_seq_one_letter_code
_entity_poly.pdbx_strand_id
1 'polypeptide(L)'
;MNELENLREKIDTIDKEMIALFEKRMDIVADIAAYKIKNNLPVLNQNREDIVVSKVKSTVKNKDYADSAADLIKDIMEISKKFQQKLISKQQ
;
A
#
# COMPACT_ATOMS: atom_id res chain seq x y z
N MET A 1 14.51 -3.13 -31.58
CA MET A 1 14.02 -3.38 -30.22
C MET A 1 14.29 -4.84 -29.87
N ASN A 2 14.99 -5.10 -28.77
CA ASN A 2 15.37 -6.47 -28.37
C ASN A 2 14.37 -7.07 -27.34
N GLU A 3 14.50 -8.37 -27.07
CA GLU A 3 13.60 -9.08 -26.15
C GLU A 3 13.57 -8.45 -24.75
N LEU A 4 14.72 -7.97 -24.26
CA LEU A 4 14.82 -7.30 -22.96
C LEU A 4 14.05 -5.98 -22.93
N GLU A 5 14.12 -5.18 -24.00
CA GLU A 5 13.35 -3.93 -24.11
C GLU A 5 11.85 -4.21 -24.12
N ASN A 6 11.40 -5.25 -24.84
CA ASN A 6 9.98 -5.64 -24.84
C ASN A 6 9.48 -6.08 -23.46
N LEU A 7 10.33 -6.76 -22.68
CA LEU A 7 9.99 -7.13 -21.30
C LEU A 7 9.89 -5.90 -20.38
N ARG A 8 10.77 -4.91 -20.57
CA ARG A 8 10.74 -3.66 -19.81
C ARG A 8 9.49 -2.84 -20.10
N GLU A 9 9.07 -2.71 -21.35
CA GLU A 9 7.82 -1.99 -21.69
C GLU A 9 6.58 -2.62 -21.05
N LYS A 10 6.56 -3.96 -20.91
CA LYS A 10 5.49 -4.67 -20.20
C LYS A 10 5.50 -4.30 -18.72
N ILE A 11 6.67 -4.22 -18.09
CA ILE A 11 6.80 -3.77 -16.70
C ILE A 11 6.34 -2.32 -16.58
N ASP A 12 6.79 -1.42 -17.45
CA ASP A 12 6.41 0.00 -17.43
C ASP A 12 4.88 0.20 -17.53
N THR A 13 4.20 -0.69 -18.27
CA THR A 13 2.74 -0.69 -18.38
C THR A 13 2.10 -1.13 -17.06
N ILE A 14 2.59 -2.21 -16.45
CA ILE A 14 2.12 -2.69 -15.15
C ILE A 14 2.36 -1.65 -14.06
N ASP A 15 3.52 -1.00 -14.06
CA ASP A 15 3.87 0.02 -13.07
C ASP A 15 2.91 1.21 -13.11
N LYS A 16 2.46 1.63 -14.30
CA LYS A 16 1.42 2.67 -14.44
C LYS A 16 0.10 2.24 -13.78
N GLU A 17 -0.31 0.99 -13.96
CA GLU A 17 -1.50 0.45 -13.32
C GLU A 17 -1.33 0.36 -11.79
N MET A 18 -0.14 -0.05 -11.33
CA MET A 18 0.19 -0.09 -9.91
C MET A 18 0.12 1.30 -9.26
N ILE A 19 0.64 2.33 -9.93
CA ILE A 19 0.56 3.72 -9.44
C ILE A 19 -0.91 4.18 -9.38
N ALA A 20 -1.71 3.92 -10.42
CA ALA A 20 -3.12 4.30 -10.41
C ALA A 20 -3.91 3.60 -9.28
N LEU A 21 -3.59 2.34 -8.98
CA LEU A 21 -4.19 1.61 -7.84
C LEU A 21 -3.68 2.15 -6.50
N PHE A 22 -2.40 2.51 -6.42
CA PHE A 22 -1.81 3.10 -5.24
C PHE A 22 -2.45 4.46 -4.90
N GLU A 23 -2.66 5.34 -5.88
CA GLU A 23 -3.34 6.63 -5.70
C GLU A 23 -4.76 6.44 -5.14
N LYS A 24 -5.57 5.57 -5.75
CA LYS A 24 -6.91 5.22 -5.24
C LYS A 24 -6.87 4.72 -3.79
N ARG A 25 -5.84 3.94 -3.44
CA ARG A 25 -5.64 3.46 -2.07
C ARG A 25 -5.28 4.61 -1.13
N MET A 26 -4.49 5.58 -1.58
CA MET A 26 -4.09 6.74 -0.78
C MET A 26 -5.25 7.71 -0.51
N ASP A 27 -6.19 7.86 -1.44
CA ASP A 27 -7.43 8.62 -1.21
C ASP A 27 -8.22 8.00 -0.05
N ILE A 28 -8.40 6.67 -0.04
CA ILE A 28 -9.06 5.96 1.06
C ILE A 28 -8.28 6.12 2.38
N VAL A 29 -6.95 6.17 2.32
CA VAL A 29 -6.12 6.43 3.51
C VAL A 29 -6.36 7.84 4.06
N ALA A 30 -6.58 8.85 3.20
CA ALA A 30 -6.95 10.20 3.63
C ALA A 30 -8.28 10.20 4.36
N ASP A 31 -9.29 9.48 3.84
CA ASP A 31 -10.59 9.31 4.49
C ASP A 31 -10.46 8.63 5.86
N ILE A 32 -9.63 7.58 5.96
CA ILE A 32 -9.32 6.91 7.23
C ILE A 32 -8.65 7.88 8.21
N ALA A 33 -7.74 8.74 7.73
CA ALA A 33 -7.10 9.76 8.57
C ALA A 33 -8.14 10.73 9.14
N ALA A 34 -9.02 11.28 8.28
CA ALA A 34 -10.09 12.18 8.68
C ALA A 34 -11.04 11.52 9.69
N TYR A 35 -11.41 10.26 9.46
CA TYR A 35 -12.20 9.47 10.40
C TYR A 35 -11.50 9.32 11.75
N LYS A 36 -10.21 8.99 11.77
CA LYS A 36 -9.44 8.84 13.01
C LYS A 36 -9.34 10.15 13.79
N ILE A 37 -9.11 11.27 13.11
CA ILE A 37 -9.07 12.61 13.73
C ILE A 37 -10.41 12.93 14.39
N LYS A 38 -11.51 12.77 13.64
CA LYS A 38 -12.87 13.02 14.14
C LYS A 38 -13.21 12.19 15.39
N ASN A 39 -12.69 10.97 15.48
CA ASN A 39 -12.96 10.03 16.57
C ASN A 39 -11.82 9.93 17.61
N ASN A 40 -10.80 10.78 17.53
CA ASN A 40 -9.62 10.78 18.40
C ASN A 40 -8.92 9.40 18.51
N LEU A 41 -8.79 8.70 17.37
CA LEU A 41 -8.18 7.35 17.29
C LEU A 41 -6.70 7.41 16.88
N PRO A 42 -5.85 6.48 17.36
CA PRO A 42 -4.45 6.43 16.99
C PRO A 42 -4.23 5.96 15.53
N VAL A 43 -3.12 6.40 14.94
CA VAL A 43 -2.71 5.98 13.59
C VAL A 43 -2.27 4.52 13.56
N LEU A 44 -1.49 4.11 14.55
CA LEU A 44 -0.87 2.79 14.63
C LEU A 44 -1.90 1.72 15.06
N ASN A 45 -1.97 0.63 14.30
CA ASN A 45 -2.75 -0.55 14.65
C ASN A 45 -2.02 -1.80 14.15
N GLN A 46 -1.13 -2.35 14.98
CA GLN A 46 -0.30 -3.51 14.63
C GLN A 46 -1.14 -4.72 14.24
N ASN A 47 -2.21 -5.00 14.98
CA ASN A 47 -3.12 -6.12 14.69
C ASN A 47 -3.69 -6.02 13.27
N ARG A 48 -4.00 -4.81 12.81
CA ARG A 48 -4.51 -4.59 11.45
C ARG A 48 -3.45 -4.91 10.40
N GLU A 49 -2.19 -4.52 10.63
CA GLU A 49 -1.07 -4.77 9.71
C GLU A 49 -0.82 -6.27 9.55
N ASP A 50 -0.80 -7.02 10.65
CA ASP A 50 -0.57 -8.47 10.64
C ASP A 50 -1.65 -9.21 9.84
N ILE A 51 -2.91 -8.77 9.98
CA ILE A 51 -4.04 -9.31 9.18
C ILE A 51 -3.86 -9.01 7.69
N VAL A 52 -3.41 -7.80 7.32
CA VAL A 52 -3.15 -7.47 5.89
C VAL A 52 -2.07 -8.40 5.33
N VAL A 53 -0.94 -8.53 6.03
CA VAL A 53 0.20 -9.32 5.57
C VAL A 53 -0.19 -10.79 5.41
N SER A 54 -0.87 -11.36 6.40
CA SER A 54 -1.37 -12.75 6.34
C SER A 54 -2.32 -12.96 5.15
N LYS A 55 -3.23 -12.01 4.92
CA LYS A 55 -4.15 -12.05 3.77
C LYS A 55 -3.40 -11.97 2.43
N VAL A 56 -2.35 -11.16 2.32
CA VAL A 56 -1.54 -11.11 1.09
C VAL A 56 -0.87 -12.46 0.82
N LYS A 57 -0.20 -13.04 1.83
CA LYS A 57 0.44 -14.37 1.66
C LYS A 57 -0.55 -15.46 1.25
N SER A 58 -1.78 -15.43 1.76
CA SER A 58 -2.81 -16.43 1.41
C SER A 58 -3.40 -16.21 0.01
N THR A 59 -3.57 -14.95 -0.42
CA THR A 59 -4.21 -14.58 -1.70
C THR A 59 -3.30 -14.64 -2.91
N VAL A 60 -1.98 -14.50 -2.73
CA VAL A 60 -1.01 -14.64 -3.82
C VAL A 60 -1.09 -16.05 -4.41
N LYS A 61 -1.25 -16.13 -5.74
CA LYS A 61 -1.39 -17.39 -6.49
C LYS A 61 -0.07 -18.16 -6.59
N ASN A 62 0.99 -17.49 -7.02
CA ASN A 62 2.32 -18.09 -7.06
C ASN A 62 3.00 -17.96 -5.69
N LYS A 63 3.13 -19.07 -4.96
CA LYS A 63 3.67 -19.06 -3.60
C LYS A 63 5.13 -18.64 -3.51
N ASP A 64 5.88 -18.73 -4.60
CA ASP A 64 7.26 -18.22 -4.66
C ASP A 64 7.31 -16.69 -4.48
N TYR A 65 6.21 -15.99 -4.75
CA TYR A 65 6.11 -14.53 -4.58
C TYR A 65 5.46 -14.11 -3.25
N ALA A 66 5.08 -15.06 -2.38
CA ALA A 66 4.32 -14.74 -1.18
C ALA A 66 5.07 -13.80 -0.23
N ASP A 67 6.37 -14.01 -0.05
CA ASP A 67 7.19 -13.16 0.82
C ASP A 67 7.44 -11.79 0.20
N SER A 68 7.79 -11.71 -1.09
CA SER A 68 7.96 -10.43 -1.79
C SER A 68 6.67 -9.60 -1.82
N ALA A 69 5.51 -10.24 -1.99
CA ALA A 69 4.22 -9.55 -1.92
C ALA A 69 3.90 -9.05 -0.51
N ALA A 70 4.28 -9.82 0.52
CA ALA A 70 4.14 -9.42 1.91
C ALA A 70 5.03 -8.22 2.25
N ASP A 71 6.22 -8.12 1.68
CA ASP A 71 7.10 -6.97 1.89
C ASP A 71 6.59 -5.73 1.15
N LEU A 72 6.14 -5.88 -0.10
CA LEU A 72 5.49 -4.80 -0.84
C LEU A 72 4.32 -4.18 -0.05
N ILE A 73 3.44 -5.02 0.52
CA ILE A 73 2.28 -4.47 1.24
C ILE A 73 2.69 -3.80 2.56
N LYS A 74 3.75 -4.25 3.22
CA LYS A 74 4.31 -3.56 4.41
C LYS A 74 4.85 -2.19 4.05
N ASP A 75 5.60 -2.07 2.95
CA ASP A 75 6.15 -0.80 2.51
C ASP A 75 5.03 0.20 2.17
N ILE A 76 3.99 -0.27 1.46
CA ILE A 76 2.80 0.53 1.17
C ILE A 76 2.11 0.98 2.47
N MET A 77 1.99 0.11 3.47
CA MET A 77 1.41 0.45 4.78
C MET A 77 2.26 1.49 5.53
N GLU A 78 3.57 1.39 5.47
CA GLU A 78 4.49 2.37 6.08
C GLU A 78 4.33 3.76 5.44
N ILE A 79 4.25 3.82 4.11
CA ILE A 79 3.96 5.07 3.39
C ILE A 79 2.60 5.65 3.82
N SER A 80 1.60 4.78 3.98
CA SER A 80 0.26 5.18 4.43
C SER A 80 0.25 5.78 5.83
N LYS A 81 1.05 5.23 6.75
CA LYS A 81 1.18 5.74 8.12
C LYS A 81 1.81 7.13 8.12
N LYS A 82 2.91 7.31 7.39
CA LYS A 82 3.58 8.61 7.24
C LYS A 82 2.64 9.66 6.66
N PHE A 83 1.84 9.29 5.66
CA PHE A 83 0.85 10.19 5.08
C PHE A 83 -0.25 10.57 6.07
N GLN A 84 -0.83 9.59 6.81
CA GLN A 84 -1.80 9.86 7.88
C GLN A 84 -1.24 10.81 8.94
N GLN A 85 -0.02 10.56 9.41
CA GLN A 85 0.66 11.41 10.41
C GLN A 85 0.79 12.86 9.90
N LYS A 86 1.19 13.05 8.63
CA LYS A 86 1.30 14.37 8.00
C LYS A 86 -0.04 15.10 7.90
N LEU A 87 -1.15 14.37 7.69
CA LEU A 87 -2.48 14.97 7.66
C LEU A 87 -2.93 15.40 9.05
N ILE A 88 -2.71 14.54 10.05
CA ILE A 88 -3.07 14.82 11.45
C ILE A 88 -2.28 16.01 11.99
N SER A 89 -0.97 16.08 11.73
CA SER A 89 -0.12 17.17 12.21
C SER A 89 -0.45 18.53 11.57
N LYS A 90 -1.13 18.56 10.42
CA LYS A 90 -1.55 19.81 9.76
C LYS A 90 -2.88 20.35 10.29
N GLN A 91 -3.65 19.53 11.01
CA GLN A 91 -4.96 19.91 11.57
C GLN A 91 -4.87 20.28 13.06
N GLN A 92 -3.68 20.14 13.67
CA GLN A 92 -3.34 20.66 15.00
C GLN A 92 -2.74 22.07 14.87
#